data_AF-A0A366GHG5-F1
#
_entry.id   AF-A0A366GHG5-F1
#
_cell.length_a   1.000
_cell.length_b   1.000
_cell.length_c   1.000
_cell.angle_alpha   90.00
_cell.angle_beta   90.00
_cell.angle_gamma   90.00
#
_symmetry.space_group_name_H-M   'P 1'
#
loop_
_entity.id
_entity.type
_entity.pdbx_description
1 polymer ?
#
loop_
_entity_poly.entity_id
_entity_poly.type
_entity_poly.pdbx_seq_one_letter_code
_entity_poly.pdbx_strand_id
1 'polypeptide(L)'
;MSERCPVCQNSIEEQQLVGVGGGRVEQYKCENCGTFSMAEEARFELNVEQKRKLSAILRKRTIRGMGKIMIFLNRPDKNLSEFPYPIYLLEDLLSEYPDSASDRLDESLINLAKLSKFPGDPVYIRESDKSLFFVQSVHLLEMKYIATQLFQDELIEISKLSAADFPAHITVTAKGWNRIAELEKGREADNKQAFVAMSFSPKMDGPYKNAITKAIKEAGYQPIRIEEAEHNNDITDEIIVKIRQSKFVIADFTGHRGGVYFEAGYAMGLGKTVIWTCKDDDFKDIHFDTRQFSHIKWSTENELYQKLLNRIKATIN
;
A
#
# COMPACT_ATOMS: atom_id res chain seq x y z
N MET A 1 12.81 -29.92 5.84
CA MET A 1 12.99 -28.47 5.66
C MET A 1 12.96 -28.21 4.16
N SER A 2 12.25 -27.19 3.71
CA SER A 2 12.09 -26.93 2.27
C SER A 2 13.24 -26.06 1.80
N GLU A 3 14.15 -26.59 0.98
CA GLU A 3 15.22 -25.80 0.34
C GLU A 3 14.71 -24.88 -0.77
N ARG A 4 13.39 -24.82 -0.98
CA ARG A 4 12.73 -24.05 -2.02
C ARG A 4 11.75 -23.05 -1.46
N CYS A 5 11.68 -21.91 -2.15
CA CYS A 5 10.72 -20.85 -1.87
C CYS A 5 9.31 -21.40 -2.05
N PRO A 6 8.42 -21.27 -1.05
CA PRO A 6 7.07 -21.81 -1.12
C PRO A 6 6.20 -21.15 -2.20
N VAL A 7 6.60 -19.96 -2.67
CA VAL A 7 5.86 -19.16 -3.64
C VAL A 7 6.37 -19.44 -5.06
N CYS A 8 7.65 -19.18 -5.34
CA CYS A 8 8.20 -19.32 -6.71
C CYS A 8 8.99 -20.60 -6.97
N GLN A 9 9.22 -21.46 -5.98
CA GLN A 9 9.96 -22.72 -6.09
C GLN A 9 11.47 -22.61 -6.43
N ASN A 10 12.01 -21.38 -6.51
CA ASN A 10 13.47 -21.15 -6.59
C ASN A 10 14.15 -21.52 -5.27
N SER A 11 15.46 -21.76 -5.32
CA SER A 11 16.28 -21.97 -4.12
C SER A 11 16.19 -20.78 -3.15
N ILE A 12 16.31 -21.06 -1.86
CA ILE A 12 16.39 -20.06 -0.80
C ILE A 12 17.79 -20.06 -0.17
N GLU A 13 18.26 -18.88 0.23
CA GLU A 13 19.57 -18.74 0.88
C GLU A 13 19.52 -19.19 2.35
N GLU A 14 18.41 -18.91 3.04
CA GLU A 14 18.23 -19.22 4.45
C GLU A 14 16.75 -19.38 4.78
N GLN A 15 16.45 -20.30 5.73
CA GLN A 15 15.13 -20.50 6.31
C GLN A 15 15.25 -20.38 7.83
N GLN A 16 14.51 -19.44 8.43
CA GLN A 16 14.52 -19.22 9.87
C GLN A 16 13.10 -19.25 10.43
N LEU A 17 12.90 -19.91 11.57
CA LEU A 17 11.64 -19.84 12.31
C LEU A 17 11.55 -18.48 13.03
N VAL A 18 10.49 -17.71 12.78
CA VAL A 18 10.35 -16.34 13.29
C VAL A 18 9.27 -16.21 14.38
N GLY A 19 8.43 -17.23 14.56
CA GLY A 19 7.47 -17.25 15.67
C GLY A 19 6.85 -18.64 15.89
N VAL A 20 6.53 -18.93 17.17
CA VAL A 20 5.79 -20.12 17.62
C VAL A 20 4.40 -19.72 18.19
N GLY A 21 4.08 -18.42 18.06
CA GLY A 21 3.01 -17.75 18.78
C GLY A 21 1.70 -17.64 18.01
N GLY A 22 1.13 -18.72 17.47
CA GLY A 22 -0.17 -18.67 16.76
C GLY A 22 -0.19 -19.29 15.38
N GLY A 23 0.75 -20.20 15.12
CA GLY A 23 1.03 -20.83 13.83
C GLY A 23 2.53 -20.95 13.64
N ARG A 24 2.98 -21.93 12.86
CA ARG A 24 4.41 -22.07 12.51
C ARG A 24 4.73 -21.07 11.40
N VAL A 25 5.42 -19.97 11.75
CA VAL A 25 5.79 -18.93 10.78
C VAL A 25 7.26 -19.03 10.42
N GLU A 26 7.53 -19.24 9.13
CA GLU A 26 8.87 -19.40 8.59
C GLU A 26 9.23 -18.19 7.71
N GLN A 27 10.46 -17.70 7.86
CA GLN A 27 11.03 -16.69 6.99
C GLN A 27 11.80 -17.34 5.85
N TYR A 28 11.65 -16.75 4.68
CA TYR A 28 12.25 -17.17 3.43
C TYR A 28 13.03 -16.02 2.83
N LYS A 29 14.30 -16.28 2.48
CA LYS A 29 15.12 -15.37 1.68
C LYS A 29 15.29 -15.93 0.28
N CYS A 30 14.55 -15.39 -0.68
CA CYS A 30 14.53 -15.84 -2.07
C CYS A 30 15.06 -14.74 -2.99
N GLU A 31 15.94 -15.07 -3.94
CA GLU A 31 16.44 -14.11 -4.92
C GLU A 31 15.34 -13.48 -5.80
N ASN A 32 14.24 -14.21 -6.03
CA ASN A 32 13.09 -13.73 -6.81
C ASN A 32 12.08 -13.00 -5.91
N CYS A 33 11.42 -13.71 -4.99
CA CYS A 33 10.38 -13.13 -4.14
C CYS A 33 10.90 -12.20 -3.03
N GLY A 34 12.22 -12.09 -2.85
CA GLY A 34 12.83 -11.32 -1.77
C GLY A 34 12.69 -11.99 -0.41
N THR A 35 12.71 -11.16 0.64
CA THR A 35 12.64 -11.62 2.04
C THR A 35 11.23 -11.42 2.60
N PHE A 36 10.56 -12.51 2.97
CA PHE A 36 9.22 -12.49 3.55
C PHE A 36 9.05 -13.63 4.56
N SER A 37 8.07 -13.48 5.45
CA SER A 37 7.69 -14.55 6.37
C SER A 37 6.29 -15.02 6.05
N MET A 38 5.99 -16.30 6.24
CA MET A 38 4.68 -16.86 5.92
C MET A 38 4.29 -17.96 6.90
N ALA A 39 3.04 -17.91 7.34
CA ALA A 39 2.42 -18.94 8.16
C ALA A 39 2.22 -20.23 7.36
N GLU A 40 2.38 -21.38 8.01
CA GLU A 40 2.29 -22.69 7.38
C GLU A 40 0.92 -22.94 6.71
N GLU A 41 -0.16 -22.43 7.31
CA GLU A 41 -1.53 -22.54 6.80
C GLU A 41 -1.68 -21.79 5.46
N ALA A 42 -1.17 -20.55 5.38
CA ALA A 42 -1.17 -19.76 4.16
C ALA A 42 -0.39 -20.42 3.03
N ARG A 43 0.69 -21.14 3.37
CA ARG A 43 1.48 -21.90 2.40
C ARG A 43 0.68 -23.03 1.73
N PHE A 44 -0.15 -23.73 2.51
CA PHE A 44 -0.92 -24.88 2.02
C PHE A 44 -2.12 -24.48 1.16
N GLU A 45 -2.71 -23.31 1.42
CA GLU A 45 -3.85 -22.80 0.65
C GLU A 45 -3.49 -22.36 -0.78
N LEU A 46 -2.23 -21.97 -1.00
CA LEU A 46 -1.76 -21.41 -2.27
C LEU A 46 -1.82 -22.40 -3.46
N ASN A 47 -2.73 -22.15 -4.39
CA ASN A 47 -2.77 -22.82 -5.68
C ASN A 47 -1.68 -22.28 -6.65
N VAL A 48 -1.53 -22.91 -7.82
CA VAL A 48 -0.47 -22.60 -8.79
C VAL A 48 -0.57 -21.16 -9.33
N GLU A 49 -1.77 -20.65 -9.55
CA GLU A 49 -2.00 -19.29 -10.04
C GLU A 49 -1.70 -18.26 -8.94
N GLN A 50 -2.22 -18.47 -7.73
CA GLN A 50 -1.97 -17.61 -6.58
C GLN A 50 -0.47 -17.54 -6.25
N LYS A 51 0.27 -18.64 -6.40
CA LYS A 51 1.74 -18.64 -6.28
C LYS A 51 2.42 -17.69 -7.25
N ARG A 52 1.98 -17.63 -8.51
CA ARG A 52 2.53 -16.68 -9.50
C ARG A 52 2.16 -15.25 -9.16
N LYS A 53 0.90 -15.02 -8.79
CA LYS A 53 0.42 -13.70 -8.38
C LYS A 53 1.22 -13.17 -7.20
N LEU A 54 1.30 -13.97 -6.14
CA LEU A 54 2.06 -13.64 -4.94
C LEU A 54 3.55 -13.46 -5.24
N SER A 55 4.13 -14.28 -6.12
CA SER A 55 5.53 -14.12 -6.56
C SER A 55 5.78 -12.74 -7.18
N ALA A 56 4.89 -12.28 -8.07
CA ALA A 56 4.98 -10.97 -8.70
C ALA A 56 4.80 -9.82 -7.69
N ILE A 57 3.84 -9.94 -6.77
CA ILE A 57 3.61 -8.96 -5.69
C ILE A 57 4.84 -8.85 -4.79
N LEU A 58 5.38 -9.97 -4.33
CA LEU A 58 6.59 -10.00 -3.50
C LEU A 58 7.82 -9.47 -4.24
N ARG A 59 7.95 -9.78 -5.54
CA ARG A 59 9.00 -9.23 -6.40
C ARG A 59 8.89 -7.71 -6.51
N LYS A 60 7.69 -7.19 -6.79
CA LYS A 60 7.38 -5.75 -6.80
C LYS A 60 7.79 -5.09 -5.48
N ARG A 61 7.37 -5.65 -4.36
CA ARG A 61 7.70 -5.13 -3.01
C ARG A 61 9.21 -5.02 -2.82
N THR A 62 9.93 -6.07 -3.18
CA THR A 62 11.40 -6.15 -3.04
C THR A 62 12.10 -5.08 -3.87
N ILE A 63 11.76 -4.99 -5.16
CA ILE A 63 12.38 -4.03 -6.10
C ILE A 63 12.07 -2.58 -5.71
N ARG A 64 10.90 -2.34 -5.12
CA ARG A 64 10.46 -1.00 -4.71
C ARG A 64 10.84 -0.66 -3.27
N GLY A 65 11.68 -1.46 -2.62
CA GLY A 65 12.17 -1.19 -1.27
C GLY A 65 11.08 -1.23 -0.20
N MET A 66 9.97 -1.93 -0.45
CA MET A 66 8.91 -2.10 0.53
C MET A 66 9.38 -3.08 1.62
N GLY A 67 9.13 -2.72 2.88
CA GLY A 67 9.59 -3.49 4.03
C GLY A 67 9.11 -4.95 4.05
N LYS A 68 9.82 -5.76 4.85
CA LYS A 68 9.50 -7.17 5.12
C LYS A 68 8.08 -7.31 5.68
N ILE A 69 7.43 -8.43 5.38
CA ILE A 69 6.06 -8.73 5.81
C ILE A 69 5.94 -10.14 6.36
N MET A 70 4.86 -10.36 7.11
CA MET A 70 4.39 -11.68 7.52
C MET A 70 3.05 -11.95 6.85
N ILE A 71 2.95 -13.08 6.15
CA ILE A 71 1.76 -13.47 5.39
C ILE A 71 0.99 -14.52 6.18
N PHE A 72 -0.27 -14.22 6.47
CA PHE A 72 -1.17 -15.12 7.19
C PHE A 72 -2.42 -15.44 6.37
N LEU A 73 -3.03 -16.59 6.63
CA LEU A 73 -4.31 -16.93 6.00
C LEU A 73 -5.45 -16.15 6.67
N ASN A 74 -5.47 -16.16 8.00
CA ASN A 74 -6.41 -15.44 8.85
C ASN A 74 -5.65 -14.58 9.85
N ARG A 75 -6.30 -13.55 10.38
CA ARG A 75 -5.70 -12.71 11.43
C ARG A 75 -5.36 -13.56 12.66
N PRO A 76 -4.13 -13.49 13.20
CA PRO A 76 -3.76 -14.30 14.34
C PRO A 76 -4.46 -13.81 15.61
N ASP A 77 -4.98 -14.74 16.42
CA ASP A 77 -5.64 -14.44 17.73
C ASP A 77 -4.67 -13.93 18.81
N LYS A 78 -3.36 -13.87 18.51
CA LYS A 78 -2.32 -13.49 19.46
C LYS A 78 -2.01 -12.01 19.42
N ASN A 79 -1.37 -11.54 20.50
CA ASN A 79 -0.97 -10.16 20.64
C ASN A 79 -0.03 -9.77 19.48
N LEU A 80 -0.45 -8.81 18.66
CA LEU A 80 0.26 -8.36 17.45
C LEU A 80 1.70 -7.89 17.75
N SER A 81 1.97 -7.49 18.99
CA SER A 81 3.30 -7.08 19.47
C SER A 81 4.34 -8.21 19.49
N GLU A 82 3.93 -9.48 19.38
CA GLU A 82 4.84 -10.63 19.28
C GLU A 82 5.47 -10.78 17.89
N PHE A 83 4.96 -10.06 16.89
CA PHE A 83 5.39 -10.19 15.49
C PHE A 83 6.35 -9.07 15.08
N PRO A 84 7.56 -9.41 14.59
CA PRO A 84 8.59 -8.40 14.28
C PRO A 84 8.36 -7.60 12.99
N TYR A 85 7.40 -8.01 12.15
CA TYR A 85 7.10 -7.35 10.88
C TYR A 85 5.59 -7.19 10.67
N PRO A 86 5.15 -6.21 9.85
CA PRO A 86 3.74 -6.02 9.52
C PRO A 86 3.08 -7.30 8.99
N ILE A 87 1.89 -7.58 9.51
CA ILE A 87 1.04 -8.69 9.08
C ILE A 87 0.20 -8.27 7.89
N TYR A 88 0.12 -9.14 6.90
CA TYR A 88 -0.74 -9.04 5.75
C TYR A 88 -1.52 -10.35 5.59
N LEU A 89 -2.81 -10.24 5.30
CA LEU A 89 -3.59 -11.41 4.92
C LEU A 89 -3.25 -11.79 3.48
N LEU A 90 -3.29 -13.10 3.21
CA LEU A 90 -2.99 -13.64 1.89
C LEU A 90 -3.95 -13.07 0.83
N GLU A 91 -5.23 -12.97 1.16
CA GLU A 91 -6.25 -12.40 0.26
C GLU A 91 -5.99 -10.93 -0.06
N ASP A 92 -5.63 -10.11 0.95
CA ASP A 92 -5.32 -8.70 0.76
C ASP A 92 -4.14 -8.54 -0.20
N LEU A 93 -3.08 -9.33 -0.01
CA LEU A 93 -1.93 -9.29 -0.92
C LEU A 93 -2.33 -9.70 -2.33
N LEU A 94 -3.10 -10.78 -2.50
CA LEU A 94 -3.53 -11.24 -3.81
C LEU A 94 -4.43 -10.21 -4.51
N SER A 95 -5.18 -9.40 -3.76
CA SER A 95 -5.98 -8.29 -4.29
C SER A 95 -5.13 -7.12 -4.81
N GLU A 96 -3.85 -7.01 -4.41
CA GLU A 96 -2.91 -6.01 -4.96
C GLU A 96 -2.41 -6.39 -6.37
N TYR A 97 -2.76 -7.58 -6.87
CA TYR A 97 -2.36 -8.02 -8.20
C TYR A 97 -3.08 -7.19 -9.28
N PRO A 98 -2.39 -6.70 -10.33
CA PRO A 98 -3.06 -5.86 -11.33
C PRO A 98 -4.09 -6.65 -12.15
N ASP A 99 -5.31 -6.12 -12.24
CA ASP A 99 -6.47 -6.80 -12.81
C ASP A 99 -6.46 -6.83 -14.34
N SER A 100 -6.00 -5.75 -14.99
CA SER A 100 -5.99 -5.63 -16.44
C SER A 100 -4.62 -5.88 -17.07
N ALA A 101 -4.59 -6.19 -18.37
CA ALA A 101 -3.33 -6.23 -19.12
C ALA A 101 -2.63 -4.86 -19.16
N SER A 102 -3.39 -3.76 -19.17
CA SER A 102 -2.86 -2.39 -19.14
C SER A 102 -2.15 -2.11 -17.81
N ASP A 103 -2.75 -2.46 -16.68
CA ASP A 103 -2.13 -2.23 -15.37
C ASP A 103 -0.85 -3.05 -15.21
N ARG A 104 -0.82 -4.26 -15.81
CA ARG A 104 0.39 -5.08 -15.85
C ARG A 104 1.48 -4.48 -16.70
N LEU A 105 1.17 -3.88 -17.86
CA LEU A 105 2.13 -3.14 -18.67
C LEU A 105 2.77 -2.01 -17.86
N ASP A 106 1.93 -1.18 -17.23
CA ASP A 106 2.36 -0.04 -16.42
C ASP A 106 3.22 -0.49 -15.22
N GLU A 107 2.79 -1.51 -14.47
CA GLU A 107 3.54 -2.05 -13.34
C GLU A 107 4.87 -2.73 -13.75
N SER A 108 4.90 -3.36 -14.94
CA SER A 108 6.12 -3.95 -15.52
C SER A 108 7.13 -2.87 -15.89
N LEU A 109 6.67 -1.78 -16.52
CA LEU A 109 7.52 -0.63 -16.85
C LEU A 109 8.14 -0.02 -15.60
N ILE A 110 7.35 0.17 -14.53
CA ILE A 110 7.85 0.66 -13.24
C ILE A 110 8.89 -0.30 -12.66
N ASN A 111 8.66 -1.61 -12.71
CA ASN A 111 9.62 -2.60 -12.22
C ASN A 111 10.96 -2.53 -12.96
N LEU A 112 10.93 -2.41 -14.30
CA LEU A 112 12.14 -2.26 -15.11
C LEU A 112 12.91 -0.99 -14.75
N ALA A 113 12.20 0.14 -14.58
CA ALA A 113 12.81 1.40 -14.17
C ALA A 113 13.44 1.35 -12.78
N LYS A 114 12.81 0.69 -11.80
CA LYS A 114 13.36 0.57 -10.43
C LYS A 114 14.55 -0.39 -10.35
N LEU A 115 14.71 -1.30 -11.31
CA LEU A 115 15.92 -2.13 -11.44
C LEU A 115 17.09 -1.40 -12.11
N SER A 116 16.80 -0.35 -12.89
CA SER A 116 17.79 0.49 -13.56
C SER A 116 18.52 1.37 -12.54
N LYS A 117 19.86 1.46 -12.63
CA LYS A 117 20.67 2.27 -11.69
C LYS A 117 20.59 3.77 -11.99
N PHE A 118 20.39 4.13 -13.25
CA PHE A 118 20.26 5.50 -13.75
C PHE A 118 19.50 5.48 -15.08
N PRO A 119 18.82 6.58 -15.49
CA PRO A 119 18.15 6.64 -16.78
C PRO A 119 19.10 6.27 -17.93
N GLY A 120 18.72 5.27 -18.73
CA GLY A 120 19.55 4.72 -19.81
C GLY A 120 20.38 3.48 -19.43
N ASP A 121 20.41 3.07 -18.16
CA ASP A 121 21.08 1.84 -17.72
C ASP A 121 20.32 0.60 -18.20
N PRO A 122 20.94 -0.27 -19.03
CA PRO A 122 20.32 -1.49 -19.53
C PRO A 122 20.17 -2.55 -18.44
N VAL A 123 18.95 -3.03 -18.22
CA VAL A 123 18.65 -4.11 -17.28
C VAL A 123 18.69 -5.46 -18.00
N TYR A 124 19.46 -6.41 -17.47
CA TYR A 124 19.52 -7.77 -18.00
C TYR A 124 18.34 -8.62 -17.49
N ILE A 125 17.52 -9.14 -18.40
CA ILE A 125 16.29 -9.89 -18.11
C ILE A 125 16.40 -11.30 -18.65
N ARG A 126 16.10 -12.30 -17.80
CA ARG A 126 16.10 -13.75 -18.13
C ARG A 126 14.68 -14.27 -18.32
N GLU A 127 14.53 -15.44 -18.94
CA GLU A 127 13.24 -16.14 -19.07
C GLU A 127 12.58 -16.47 -17.71
N SER A 128 13.39 -16.60 -16.65
CA SER A 128 12.93 -16.86 -15.29
C SER A 128 12.29 -15.64 -14.62
N ASP A 129 12.48 -14.43 -15.15
CA ASP A 129 12.06 -13.17 -14.53
C ASP A 129 10.60 -12.80 -14.81
N LYS A 130 9.74 -13.81 -15.04
CA LYS A 130 8.30 -13.65 -15.34
C LYS A 130 7.56 -12.80 -14.31
N SER A 131 7.98 -12.86 -13.05
CA SER A 131 7.41 -12.08 -11.94
C SER A 131 7.58 -10.56 -12.11
N LEU A 132 8.62 -10.12 -12.83
CA LEU A 132 8.82 -8.70 -13.15
C LEU A 132 7.69 -8.15 -14.01
N PHE A 133 7.10 -9.00 -14.84
CA PHE A 133 6.11 -8.65 -15.85
C PHE A 133 4.67 -9.00 -15.46
N PHE A 134 4.40 -9.42 -14.22
CA PHE A 134 3.07 -9.84 -13.79
C PHE A 134 2.42 -10.87 -14.73
N VAL A 135 3.21 -11.87 -15.12
CA VAL A 135 2.76 -12.99 -15.97
C VAL A 135 1.90 -13.94 -15.15
N GLN A 136 0.65 -14.15 -15.56
CA GLN A 136 -0.28 -15.07 -14.90
C GLN A 136 -0.16 -16.50 -15.46
N SER A 137 0.11 -16.62 -16.76
CA SER A 137 0.17 -17.88 -17.48
C SER A 137 1.46 -18.66 -17.20
N VAL A 138 1.44 -19.96 -17.54
CA VAL A 138 2.67 -20.79 -17.55
C VAL A 138 3.63 -20.37 -18.67
N HIS A 139 3.08 -19.78 -19.74
CA HIS A 139 3.74 -19.61 -21.02
C HIS A 139 4.61 -18.36 -21.06
N LEU A 140 5.79 -18.46 -21.67
CA LEU A 140 6.65 -17.30 -21.90
C LEU A 140 6.02 -16.25 -22.82
N LEU A 141 5.01 -16.63 -23.62
CA LEU A 141 4.35 -15.76 -24.59
C LEU A 141 3.78 -14.49 -23.97
N GLU A 142 3.24 -14.56 -22.76
CA GLU A 142 2.69 -13.40 -22.08
C GLU A 142 3.79 -12.41 -21.65
N MET A 143 4.94 -12.90 -21.17
CA MET A 143 6.11 -12.07 -20.88
C MET A 143 6.61 -11.39 -22.16
N LYS A 144 6.70 -12.15 -23.26
CA LYS A 144 7.10 -11.63 -24.57
C LYS A 144 6.12 -10.58 -25.08
N TYR A 145 4.82 -10.81 -24.91
CA TYR A 145 3.77 -9.87 -25.30
C TYR A 145 3.92 -8.54 -24.55
N ILE A 146 4.04 -8.57 -23.22
CA ILE A 146 4.18 -7.36 -22.40
C ILE A 146 5.45 -6.58 -22.81
N ALA A 147 6.60 -7.26 -22.94
CA ALA A 147 7.83 -6.61 -23.37
C ALA A 147 7.75 -6.06 -24.81
N THR A 148 7.12 -6.79 -25.72
CA THR A 148 6.94 -6.35 -27.12
C THR A 148 6.04 -5.12 -27.20
N GLN A 149 4.95 -5.09 -26.42
CA GLN A 149 4.05 -3.95 -26.38
C GLN A 149 4.74 -2.70 -25.83
N LEU A 150 5.47 -2.81 -24.71
CA LEU A 150 6.25 -1.69 -24.16
C LEU A 150 7.30 -1.15 -25.16
N PHE A 151 7.90 -2.05 -25.95
CA PHE A 151 8.85 -1.68 -27.00
C PHE A 151 8.15 -0.96 -28.17
N GLN A 152 7.03 -1.48 -28.65
CA GLN A 152 6.23 -0.87 -29.73
C GLN A 152 5.68 0.51 -29.34
N ASP A 153 5.35 0.70 -28.07
CA ASP A 153 4.92 1.98 -27.52
C ASP A 153 6.10 2.96 -27.29
N GLU A 154 7.34 2.53 -27.61
CA GLU A 154 8.60 3.26 -27.46
C GLU A 154 8.93 3.60 -26.00
N LEU A 155 8.35 2.86 -25.04
CA LEU A 155 8.59 3.06 -23.60
C LEU A 155 9.87 2.36 -23.13
N ILE A 156 10.31 1.34 -23.87
CA ILE A 156 11.58 0.64 -23.67
C ILE A 156 12.29 0.41 -25.00
N GLU A 157 13.60 0.19 -24.92
CA GLU A 157 14.43 -0.35 -26.00
C GLU A 157 14.92 -1.75 -25.64
N ILE A 158 15.08 -2.61 -26.65
CA ILE A 158 15.59 -3.98 -26.49
C ILE A 158 16.82 -4.12 -27.39
N SER A 159 17.96 -4.54 -26.83
CA SER A 159 19.25 -4.55 -27.53
C SER A 159 19.36 -5.53 -28.71
N LYS A 160 18.35 -6.38 -28.97
CA LYS A 160 18.27 -7.26 -30.14
C LYS A 160 17.04 -6.87 -30.97
N LEU A 161 17.28 -6.51 -32.23
CA LEU A 161 16.30 -5.94 -33.18
C LEU A 161 15.14 -6.87 -33.58
N SER A 162 15.16 -8.16 -33.21
CA SER A 162 14.03 -9.08 -33.42
C SER A 162 13.25 -9.25 -32.12
N ALA A 163 11.92 -9.20 -32.21
CA ALA A 163 10.95 -9.29 -31.11
C ALA A 163 11.41 -10.08 -29.88
N ALA A 164 11.13 -9.55 -28.68
CA ALA A 164 11.60 -9.96 -27.35
C ALA A 164 11.91 -11.47 -27.17
N ASP A 165 13.10 -11.90 -27.61
CA ASP A 165 13.67 -13.18 -27.23
C ASP A 165 14.58 -12.97 -26.01
N PHE A 166 14.19 -13.62 -24.91
CA PHE A 166 14.94 -13.59 -23.65
C PHE A 166 16.06 -14.66 -23.69
N PRO A 167 17.22 -14.41 -23.06
CA PRO A 167 17.55 -13.22 -22.29
C PRO A 167 17.85 -12.00 -23.16
N ALA A 168 17.50 -10.82 -22.64
CA ALA A 168 17.63 -9.54 -23.31
C ALA A 168 18.11 -8.43 -22.36
N HIS A 169 18.77 -7.42 -22.92
CA HIS A 169 18.98 -6.16 -22.21
C HIS A 169 17.86 -5.20 -22.59
N ILE A 170 17.17 -4.68 -21.57
CA ILE A 170 16.06 -3.75 -21.71
C ILE A 170 16.45 -2.40 -21.10
N THR A 171 16.29 -1.32 -21.85
CA THR A 171 16.55 0.04 -21.38
C THR A 171 15.24 0.83 -21.37
N VAL A 172 14.92 1.51 -20.28
CA VAL A 172 13.75 2.40 -20.22
C VAL A 172 14.09 3.71 -20.95
N THR A 173 13.26 4.08 -21.93
CA THR A 173 13.47 5.28 -22.76
C THR A 173 13.01 6.54 -22.02
N ALA A 174 13.35 7.73 -22.55
CA ALA A 174 12.82 9.00 -22.04
C ALA A 174 11.28 9.03 -22.01
N LYS A 175 10.62 8.45 -23.02
CA LYS A 175 9.15 8.33 -23.07
C LYS A 175 8.62 7.39 -21.97
N GLY A 176 9.33 6.29 -21.71
CA GLY A 176 9.06 5.40 -20.59
C GLY A 176 9.14 6.11 -19.24
N TRP A 177 10.20 6.90 -19.01
CA TRP A 177 10.35 7.70 -17.79
C TRP A 177 9.24 8.74 -17.61
N ASN A 178 8.84 9.42 -18.70
CA ASN A 178 7.71 10.37 -18.65
C ASN A 178 6.41 9.66 -18.29
N ARG A 179 6.12 8.51 -18.90
CA ARG A 179 4.94 7.69 -18.57
C ARG A 179 4.95 7.26 -17.11
N ILE A 180 6.10 6.85 -16.56
CA ILE A 180 6.23 6.51 -15.14
C ILE A 180 5.90 7.72 -14.25
N ALA A 181 6.43 8.90 -14.58
CA ALA A 181 6.14 10.12 -13.82
C ALA A 181 4.64 10.49 -13.88
N GLU A 182 3.97 10.28 -15.01
CA GLU A 182 2.52 10.45 -15.14
C GLU A 182 1.74 9.45 -14.27
N LEU A 183 2.15 8.18 -14.25
CA LEU A 183 1.53 7.14 -13.43
C LEU A 183 1.70 7.41 -11.93
N GLU A 184 2.88 7.84 -11.50
CA GLU A 184 3.15 8.20 -10.11
C GLU A 184 2.30 9.42 -9.69
N LYS A 185 2.21 10.46 -10.54
CA LYS A 185 1.32 11.62 -10.33
C LYS A 185 -0.16 11.24 -10.36
N GLY A 186 -0.57 10.36 -11.28
CA GLY A 186 -1.94 9.89 -11.40
C GLY A 186 -2.41 9.12 -10.17
N ARG A 187 -1.53 8.29 -9.57
CA ARG A 187 -1.81 7.58 -8.31
C ARG A 187 -1.94 8.52 -7.12
N GLU A 188 -1.19 9.61 -7.08
CA GLU A 188 -1.33 10.67 -6.08
C GLU A 188 -2.59 11.53 -6.31
N ALA A 189 -3.02 11.68 -7.57
CA ALA A 189 -4.20 12.45 -7.97
C ALA A 189 -5.52 11.68 -7.80
N ASP A 190 -5.52 10.36 -7.98
CA ASP A 190 -6.70 9.49 -7.81
C ASP A 190 -7.01 9.17 -6.35
N ASN A 191 -6.05 9.37 -5.45
CA ASN A 191 -6.31 9.26 -4.03
C ASN A 191 -7.02 10.50 -3.50
N LYS A 192 -8.32 10.61 -3.81
CA LYS A 192 -9.17 11.70 -3.28
C LYS A 192 -9.64 11.44 -1.86
N GLN A 193 -9.38 10.25 -1.29
CA GLN A 193 -9.95 9.88 -0.01
C GLN A 193 -9.27 10.62 1.14
N ALA A 194 -10.08 11.17 2.05
CA ALA A 194 -9.63 11.76 3.32
C ALA A 194 -10.29 11.01 4.47
N PHE A 195 -9.47 10.35 5.31
CA PHE A 195 -9.99 9.62 6.47
C PHE A 195 -10.34 10.61 7.58
N VAL A 196 -11.49 10.41 8.22
CA VAL A 196 -11.96 11.22 9.34
C VAL A 196 -12.02 10.35 10.58
N ALA A 197 -11.04 10.55 11.46
CA ALA A 197 -10.94 9.96 12.78
C ALA A 197 -11.63 10.89 13.79
N MET A 198 -12.80 10.51 14.34
CA MET A 198 -13.52 11.36 15.30
C MET A 198 -14.51 10.56 16.16
N SER A 199 -15.00 11.17 17.24
CA SER A 199 -16.07 10.60 18.08
C SER A 199 -17.40 10.43 17.33
N PHE A 200 -18.07 9.29 17.53
CA PHE A 200 -19.43 8.99 17.04
C PHE A 200 -20.55 9.50 17.95
N SER A 201 -20.22 10.26 18.99
CA SER A 201 -21.26 10.81 19.86
C SER A 201 -22.23 11.67 19.03
N PRO A 202 -23.55 11.65 19.28
CA PRO A 202 -24.52 12.43 18.51
C PRO A 202 -24.22 13.94 18.45
N LYS A 203 -23.54 14.47 19.47
CA LYS A 203 -23.08 15.87 19.52
C LYS A 203 -22.07 16.24 18.42
N MET A 204 -21.41 15.24 17.82
CA MET A 204 -20.39 15.40 16.81
C MET A 204 -20.92 15.20 15.37
N ASP A 205 -22.20 14.85 15.21
CA ASP A 205 -22.81 14.68 13.88
C ASP A 205 -22.90 16.00 13.10
N GLY A 206 -23.23 17.10 13.79
CA GLY A 206 -23.22 18.45 13.22
C GLY A 206 -21.82 18.85 12.75
N PRO A 207 -20.80 18.87 13.62
CA PRO A 207 -19.41 19.10 13.24
C PRO A 207 -18.92 18.21 12.08
N TYR A 208 -19.28 16.93 12.08
CA TYR A 208 -18.93 16.01 10.99
C TYR A 208 -19.56 16.42 9.65
N LYS A 209 -20.88 16.60 9.62
CA LYS A 209 -21.65 16.83 8.38
C LYS A 209 -21.48 18.25 7.86
N ASN A 210 -21.64 19.24 8.72
CA ASN A 210 -21.73 20.65 8.34
C ASN A 210 -20.35 21.31 8.18
N ALA A 211 -19.31 20.77 8.84
CA ALA A 211 -17.97 21.35 8.81
C ALA A 211 -16.95 20.43 8.14
N ILE A 212 -16.64 19.27 8.73
CA ILE A 212 -15.54 18.41 8.26
C ILE A 212 -15.80 17.88 6.85
N THR A 213 -16.95 17.23 6.65
CA THR A 213 -17.38 16.67 5.36
C THR A 213 -17.45 17.76 4.29
N LYS A 214 -18.02 18.93 4.65
CA LYS A 214 -18.15 20.06 3.74
C LYS A 214 -16.79 20.62 3.31
N ALA A 215 -15.85 20.81 4.25
CA ALA A 215 -14.51 21.30 3.96
C ALA A 215 -13.72 20.34 3.07
N ILE A 216 -13.77 19.03 3.34
CA ILE A 216 -13.11 18.01 2.53
C ILE A 216 -13.65 18.02 1.09
N LYS A 217 -14.98 18.01 0.92
CA LYS A 217 -15.62 18.00 -0.41
C LYS A 217 -15.32 19.27 -1.20
N GLU A 218 -15.36 20.44 -0.57
CA GLU A 218 -15.05 21.72 -1.23
C GLU A 218 -13.56 21.83 -1.61
N ALA A 219 -12.68 21.13 -0.90
CA ALA A 219 -11.28 21.01 -1.27
C ALA A 219 -11.01 19.98 -2.41
N GLY A 220 -12.05 19.31 -2.93
CA GLY A 220 -11.94 18.36 -4.03
C GLY A 220 -11.69 16.90 -3.61
N TYR A 221 -11.82 16.61 -2.31
CA TYR A 221 -11.56 15.30 -1.72
C TYR A 221 -12.87 14.58 -1.31
N GLN A 222 -12.79 13.30 -0.98
CA GLN A 222 -13.91 12.46 -0.55
C GLN A 222 -13.73 12.05 0.91
N PRO A 223 -14.59 12.52 1.83
CA PRO A 223 -14.50 12.16 3.24
C PRO A 223 -14.95 10.72 3.44
N ILE A 224 -14.20 9.96 4.23
CA ILE A 224 -14.62 8.66 4.75
C ILE A 224 -14.49 8.64 6.27
N ARG A 225 -15.55 8.22 6.94
CA ARG A 225 -15.59 7.91 8.36
C ARG A 225 -16.19 6.51 8.46
N ILE A 226 -15.48 5.57 9.09
CA ILE A 226 -16.02 4.24 9.33
C ILE A 226 -17.17 4.38 10.33
N GLU A 227 -18.33 3.82 10.07
CA GLU A 227 -19.42 3.74 11.06
C GLU A 227 -19.42 2.35 11.70
N GLU A 228 -19.95 2.20 12.92
CA GLU A 228 -19.99 0.93 13.67
C GLU A 228 -20.87 -0.18 13.02
N ALA A 229 -21.29 -0.04 11.75
CA ALA A 229 -22.27 -0.92 11.10
C ALA A 229 -21.66 -2.05 10.27
N GLU A 230 -22.41 -3.16 10.18
CA GLU A 230 -22.03 -4.52 9.77
C GLU A 230 -21.07 -4.63 8.57
N HIS A 231 -19.83 -5.01 8.88
CA HIS A 231 -18.85 -5.54 7.94
C HIS A 231 -18.49 -6.98 8.35
N ASN A 232 -18.11 -7.83 7.39
CA ASN A 232 -17.75 -9.23 7.67
C ASN A 232 -16.37 -9.37 8.38
N ASN A 233 -15.57 -8.30 8.43
CA ASN A 233 -14.21 -8.27 8.98
C ASN A 233 -14.18 -7.61 10.37
N ASP A 234 -13.01 -7.47 11.02
CA ASP A 234 -12.86 -6.64 12.22
C ASP A 234 -12.82 -5.15 11.81
N ILE A 235 -13.56 -4.29 12.52
CA ILE A 235 -13.65 -2.85 12.26
C ILE A 235 -12.27 -2.18 12.25
N THR A 236 -11.34 -2.72 13.04
CA THR A 236 -9.98 -2.25 13.17
C THR A 236 -9.19 -2.44 11.88
N ASP A 237 -9.38 -3.57 11.19
CA ASP A 237 -8.69 -3.84 9.92
C ASP A 237 -9.21 -2.92 8.83
N GLU A 238 -10.53 -2.66 8.81
CA GLU A 238 -11.11 -1.72 7.85
C GLU A 238 -10.59 -0.29 8.06
N ILE A 239 -10.50 0.17 9.33
CA ILE A 239 -9.88 1.45 9.67
C ILE A 239 -8.45 1.54 9.14
N ILE A 240 -7.63 0.51 9.36
CA ILE A 240 -6.23 0.47 8.88
C ILE A 240 -6.17 0.55 7.36
N VAL A 241 -7.03 -0.21 6.66
CA VAL A 241 -7.11 -0.20 5.19
C VAL A 241 -7.53 1.18 4.69
N LYS A 242 -8.57 1.79 5.26
CA LYS A 242 -9.03 3.14 4.83
C LYS A 242 -8.02 4.23 5.15
N ILE A 243 -7.28 4.14 6.25
CA ILE A 243 -6.19 5.08 6.52
C ILE A 243 -5.09 4.94 5.46
N ARG A 244 -4.67 3.70 5.15
CA ARG A 244 -3.67 3.44 4.10
C ARG A 244 -4.10 3.97 2.74
N GLN A 245 -5.37 3.79 2.40
CA GLN A 245 -5.98 4.26 1.17
C GLN A 245 -6.21 5.76 1.12
N SER A 246 -6.17 6.50 2.24
CA SER A 246 -6.44 7.94 2.25
C SER A 246 -5.20 8.77 1.93
N LYS A 247 -5.37 9.90 1.26
CA LYS A 247 -4.29 10.86 0.98
C LYS A 247 -3.84 11.61 2.22
N PHE A 248 -4.79 11.95 3.08
CA PHE A 248 -4.54 12.57 4.38
C PHE A 248 -5.60 12.15 5.40
N VAL A 249 -5.35 12.47 6.66
CA VAL A 249 -6.24 12.16 7.78
C VAL A 249 -6.62 13.44 8.50
N ILE A 250 -7.89 13.56 8.87
CA ILE A 250 -8.39 14.55 9.82
C ILE A 250 -8.70 13.82 11.11
N ALA A 251 -8.07 14.23 12.21
CA ALA A 251 -8.25 13.63 13.52
C ALA A 251 -8.82 14.66 14.50
N ASP A 252 -10.07 14.43 14.95
CA ASP A 252 -10.74 15.27 15.92
C ASP A 252 -10.71 14.65 17.32
N PHE A 253 -10.06 15.34 18.25
CA PHE A 253 -9.79 14.87 19.61
C PHE A 253 -10.85 15.28 20.64
N THR A 254 -11.98 15.84 20.19
CA THR A 254 -13.11 16.19 21.08
C THR A 254 -13.64 14.92 21.75
N GLY A 255 -13.81 14.96 23.09
CA GLY A 255 -14.18 13.79 23.89
C GLY A 255 -13.07 12.74 24.09
N HIS A 256 -11.83 13.02 23.69
CA HIS A 256 -10.62 12.24 24.01
C HIS A 256 -10.71 10.73 23.75
N ARG A 257 -11.24 10.34 22.58
CA ARG A 257 -11.41 8.93 22.21
C ARG A 257 -10.07 8.27 21.91
N GLY A 258 -9.71 7.22 22.66
CA GLY A 258 -8.45 6.48 22.49
C GLY A 258 -8.19 6.00 21.05
N GLY A 259 -9.23 5.55 20.34
CA GLY A 259 -9.14 5.13 18.93
C GLY A 259 -8.59 6.23 18.01
N VAL A 260 -9.01 7.48 18.20
CA VAL A 260 -8.55 8.61 17.37
C VAL A 260 -7.05 8.85 17.54
N TYR A 261 -6.51 8.67 18.75
CA TYR A 261 -5.06 8.79 18.99
C TYR A 261 -4.28 7.68 18.26
N PHE A 262 -4.80 6.45 18.29
CA PHE A 262 -4.20 5.33 17.55
C PHE A 262 -4.22 5.58 16.04
N GLU A 263 -5.36 5.98 15.49
CA GLU A 263 -5.55 6.26 14.06
C GLU A 263 -4.63 7.40 13.58
N ALA A 264 -4.53 8.48 14.35
CA ALA A 264 -3.63 9.60 14.06
C ALA A 264 -2.16 9.16 14.12
N GLY A 265 -1.76 8.42 15.16
CA GLY A 265 -0.40 7.89 15.31
C GLY A 265 -0.02 6.94 14.18
N TYR A 266 -0.93 6.05 13.77
CA TYR A 266 -0.73 5.14 12.67
C TYR A 266 -0.58 5.88 11.33
N ALA A 267 -1.45 6.87 11.06
CA ALA A 267 -1.35 7.71 9.87
C ALA A 267 0.00 8.45 9.79
N MET A 268 0.47 9.01 10.92
CA MET A 268 1.80 9.61 11.01
C MET A 268 2.91 8.60 10.72
N GLY A 269 2.82 7.39 11.29
CA GLY A 269 3.79 6.31 11.05
C GLY A 269 3.90 5.91 9.57
N LEU A 270 2.83 6.10 8.80
CA LEU A 270 2.81 5.90 7.34
C LEU A 270 3.30 7.12 6.54
N GLY A 271 3.72 8.19 7.20
CA GLY A 271 4.13 9.45 6.55
C GLY A 271 2.99 10.25 5.95
N LYS A 272 1.74 10.00 6.35
CA LYS A 272 0.57 10.76 5.87
C LYS A 272 0.41 12.04 6.67
N THR A 273 -0.06 13.10 6.00
CA THR A 273 -0.42 14.34 6.68
C THR A 273 -1.64 14.13 7.57
N VAL A 274 -1.49 14.49 8.85
CA VAL A 274 -2.59 14.50 9.83
C VAL A 274 -2.95 15.95 10.15
N ILE A 275 -4.21 16.31 9.94
CA ILE A 275 -4.77 17.59 10.36
C ILE A 275 -5.51 17.37 11.68
N TRP A 276 -5.00 18.03 12.72
CA TRP A 276 -5.46 17.88 14.09
C TRP A 276 -6.56 18.89 14.38
N THR A 277 -7.69 18.46 14.94
CA THR A 277 -8.78 19.34 15.35
C THR A 277 -9.26 18.98 16.75
N CYS A 278 -9.77 19.95 17.50
CA CYS A 278 -10.35 19.69 18.82
C CYS A 278 -11.24 20.88 19.20
N LYS A 279 -12.39 20.60 19.80
CA LYS A 279 -13.25 21.64 20.34
C LYS A 279 -12.53 22.37 21.49
N ASP A 280 -12.62 23.69 21.50
CA ASP A 280 -11.83 24.53 22.41
C ASP A 280 -12.07 24.19 23.90
N ASP A 281 -13.32 23.88 24.27
CA ASP A 281 -13.70 23.49 25.63
C ASP A 281 -13.01 22.20 26.11
N ASP A 282 -12.72 21.29 25.19
CA ASP A 282 -12.08 19.99 25.46
C ASP A 282 -10.55 20.07 25.30
N PHE A 283 -10.02 21.13 24.68
CA PHE A 283 -8.59 21.23 24.35
C PHE A 283 -7.68 21.18 25.59
N LYS A 284 -8.14 21.73 26.72
CA LYS A 284 -7.39 21.76 27.99
C LYS A 284 -7.05 20.36 28.52
N ASP A 285 -7.85 19.37 28.18
CA ASP A 285 -7.77 17.99 28.68
C ASP A 285 -7.11 17.06 27.65
N ILE A 286 -6.60 17.59 26.53
CA ILE A 286 -5.90 16.80 25.51
C ILE A 286 -4.62 16.17 26.07
N HIS A 287 -4.35 14.93 25.66
CA HIS A 287 -3.21 14.15 26.11
C HIS A 287 -1.89 14.87 25.81
N PHE A 288 -0.92 14.76 26.72
CA PHE A 288 0.33 15.50 26.63
C PHE A 288 1.14 15.14 25.36
N ASP A 289 1.09 13.87 24.92
CA ASP A 289 1.79 13.38 23.74
C ASP A 289 1.31 13.96 22.40
N THR A 290 0.13 14.59 22.36
CA THR A 290 -0.37 15.22 21.13
C THR A 290 -0.52 16.72 21.23
N ARG A 291 -0.49 17.28 22.45
CA ARG A 291 -0.72 18.71 22.73
C ARG A 291 0.19 19.66 21.94
N GLN A 292 1.39 19.21 21.58
CA GLN A 292 2.37 19.98 20.81
C GLN A 292 2.03 20.12 19.31
N PHE A 293 1.13 19.29 18.75
CA PHE A 293 0.73 19.41 17.36
C PHE A 293 -0.19 20.63 17.15
N SER A 294 -0.15 21.23 15.95
CA SER A 294 -0.93 22.41 15.60
C SER A 294 -2.41 22.05 15.36
N HIS A 295 -3.14 21.93 16.46
CA HIS A 295 -4.58 21.69 16.48
C HIS A 295 -5.35 22.92 16.00
N ILE A 296 -6.30 22.69 15.12
CA ILE A 296 -7.38 23.64 14.84
C ILE A 296 -8.33 23.58 16.03
N LYS A 297 -8.21 24.58 16.91
CA LYS A 297 -9.20 24.84 17.96
C LYS A 297 -10.42 25.50 17.37
N TRP A 298 -11.59 25.01 17.74
CA TRP A 298 -12.87 25.50 17.23
C TRP A 298 -13.94 25.54 18.33
N SER A 299 -14.79 26.57 18.29
CA SER A 299 -15.95 26.70 19.20
C SER A 299 -17.28 26.55 18.47
N THR A 300 -17.28 26.78 17.15
CA THR A 300 -18.47 26.65 16.28
C THR A 300 -18.16 25.80 15.05
N GLU A 301 -19.20 25.19 14.47
CA GLU A 301 -19.08 24.40 13.23
C GLU A 301 -18.56 25.24 12.05
N ASN A 302 -19.00 26.50 11.94
CA ASN A 302 -18.54 27.39 10.87
C ASN A 302 -17.05 27.76 11.00
N GLU A 303 -16.56 27.92 12.23
CA GLU A 303 -15.14 28.15 12.48
C GLU A 303 -14.29 26.93 12.13
N LEU A 304 -14.72 25.74 12.57
CA LEU A 304 -14.09 24.48 12.18
C LEU A 304 -14.03 24.36 10.66
N TYR A 305 -15.15 24.59 9.98
CA TYR A 305 -15.25 24.54 8.53
C TYR A 305 -14.22 25.44 7.83
N GLN A 306 -14.20 26.73 8.16
CA GLN A 306 -13.33 27.72 7.50
C GLN A 306 -11.85 27.41 7.75
N LYS A 307 -11.47 27.14 9.01
CA LYS A 307 -10.08 26.85 9.37
C LYS A 307 -9.61 25.55 8.72
N LEU A 308 -10.46 24.52 8.70
CA LEU A 308 -10.13 23.23 8.13
C LEU A 308 -9.99 23.30 6.61
N LEU A 309 -10.91 23.96 5.90
CA LEU A 309 -10.82 24.17 4.46
C LEU A 309 -9.52 24.89 4.07
N ASN A 310 -9.18 25.96 4.78
CA ASN A 310 -7.94 26.71 4.55
C ASN A 310 -6.70 25.84 4.82
N ARG A 311 -6.71 25.04 5.89
CA ARG A 311 -5.61 24.12 6.20
C ARG A 311 -5.45 23.06 5.11
N ILE A 312 -6.53 22.44 4.64
CA ILE A 312 -6.49 21.44 3.57
C ILE A 312 -5.90 22.05 2.31
N LYS A 313 -6.46 23.17 1.82
CA LYS A 313 -5.98 23.85 0.60
C LYS A 313 -4.52 24.31 0.68
N ALA A 314 -4.03 24.64 1.87
CA ALA A 314 -2.66 25.12 2.06
C ALA A 314 -1.62 24.00 2.25
N THR A 315 -2.03 22.80 2.69
CA THR A 315 -1.09 21.77 3.14
C THR A 315 -1.19 20.44 2.41
N ILE A 316 -2.27 20.21 1.66
CA ILE A 316 -2.50 18.97 0.92
C ILE A 316 -2.41 19.27 -0.58
N ASN A 317 -1.35 18.76 -1.21
CA ASN A 317 -1.08 18.83 -2.66
C ASN A 317 -1.60 17.59 -3.36
#